data_AF-A0AAJ6N461-F1
#
_entry.id   AF-A0AAJ6N461-F1
#
_cell.length_a   1.000
_cell.length_b   1.000
_cell.length_c   1.000
_cell.angle_alpha   90.00
_cell.angle_beta   90.00
_cell.angle_gamma   90.00
#
_symmetry.space_group_name_H-M   'P 1'
#
loop_
_entity.id
_entity.type
_entity.pdbx_description
1 polymer ?
#
loop_
_entity_poly.entity_id
_entity_poly.type
_entity_poly.pdbx_seq_one_letter_code
_entity_poly.pdbx_strand_id
1 'polypeptide(L)'
;MWAFDKENIGLEGHSMGGWTVLAAAAAMPNDYKSMVLEGSSTGKPFAAEGAASWPRNTALVFAQYEEFSTLMWGVDLARDVATSPKLWALFGTQGAVEPGKVYGDPANGTARMLYTPAMTHPAEHISHEAIGYSLDWFAKTLRGGTARPADDQIWFRKEIGTLIALIGFVALVIGTFDGLLEAPMFSRLRLPAVADGTMPPHEAASGRRWTTAFILSAFIPALTYYPAFALGGTFVTPSTFLPQGITNQILVWVIINGLITLALMRFAPKRASRAGLVGQSVVIAVISVAVGYAALWLADLAFKIDFRFWIVALKLMSAKQFLIFLIYLIPFTTFFVVALHVLHRNFSTMDAPRGALYLTNILALTFGFIVLLVLQYGTLWLTGKLFNPIPDPSFVPLSTIVAIQFVPLLAIVAVIATFTWRRTGSSLPGALIAGLFVTWYIVAGTATQVPF
;
A
#
# COMPACT_ATOMS: atom_id res chain seq x y z
N MET A 1 27.12 24.46 -8.99
CA MET A 1 27.44 23.12 -8.46
C MET A 1 27.09 23.19 -6.97
N TRP A 2 26.04 22.51 -6.51
CA TRP A 2 25.70 22.50 -5.08
C TRP A 2 26.85 21.79 -4.35
N ALA A 3 27.62 22.53 -3.56
CA ALA A 3 28.71 21.95 -2.79
C ALA A 3 28.11 21.11 -1.65
N PHE A 4 28.44 19.81 -1.61
CA PHE A 4 28.01 18.90 -0.57
C PHE A 4 29.00 18.97 0.60
N ASP A 5 28.51 19.36 1.78
CA ASP A 5 29.31 19.40 3.00
C ASP A 5 29.29 18.03 3.68
N LYS A 6 30.37 17.27 3.48
CA LYS A 6 30.56 15.94 4.05
C LYS A 6 30.59 15.95 5.58
N GLU A 7 30.86 17.10 6.20
CA GLU A 7 30.92 17.26 7.64
C GLU A 7 29.53 17.47 8.27
N ASN A 8 28.45 17.63 7.50
CA ASN A 8 27.12 17.94 8.03
C ASN A 8 26.04 17.00 7.47
N ILE A 9 26.30 15.69 7.55
CA ILE A 9 25.38 14.65 7.10
C ILE A 9 24.40 14.26 8.22
N GLY A 10 23.10 14.40 7.92
CA GLY A 10 22.00 13.86 8.72
C GLY A 10 21.43 12.58 8.12
N LEU A 11 21.01 11.65 8.96
CA LEU A 11 20.34 10.42 8.57
C LEU A 11 18.92 10.40 9.11
N GLU A 12 17.94 10.05 8.29
CA GLU A 12 16.55 9.91 8.71
C GLU A 12 15.98 8.62 8.16
N GLY A 13 15.21 7.91 8.99
CA GLY A 13 14.55 6.69 8.57
C GLY A 13 13.24 6.49 9.31
N HIS A 14 12.17 6.28 8.52
CA HIS A 14 10.85 5.89 9.02
C HIS A 14 10.74 4.37 9.15
N SER A 15 10.19 3.85 10.25
CA SER A 15 9.93 2.42 10.42
C SER A 15 11.17 1.54 10.20
N MET A 16 11.12 0.54 9.32
CA MET A 16 12.28 -0.26 8.90
C MET A 16 13.42 0.58 8.28
N GLY A 17 13.10 1.75 7.72
CA GLY A 17 14.09 2.71 7.26
C GLY A 17 14.98 3.23 8.40
N GLY A 18 14.42 3.35 9.62
CA GLY A 18 15.19 3.69 10.82
C GLY A 18 16.28 2.66 11.13
N TRP A 19 15.95 1.36 11.08
CA TRP A 19 16.95 0.28 11.19
C TRP A 19 17.98 0.32 10.06
N THR A 20 17.57 0.71 8.85
CA THR A 20 18.48 0.84 7.70
C THR A 20 19.49 1.97 7.92
N VAL A 21 19.07 3.14 8.41
CA VAL A 21 20.00 4.23 8.72
C VAL A 21 20.86 3.95 9.96
N LEU A 22 20.36 3.18 10.92
CA LEU A 22 21.18 2.66 12.03
C LEU A 22 22.28 1.71 11.54
N ALA A 23 21.97 0.83 10.59
CA ALA A 23 22.96 -0.04 9.97
C ALA A 23 24.01 0.77 9.19
N ALA A 24 23.58 1.80 8.45
CA ALA A 24 24.50 2.72 7.77
C ALA A 24 25.40 3.46 8.76
N ALA A 25 24.84 3.97 9.87
CA ALA A 25 25.58 4.63 10.94
C ALA A 25 26.58 3.70 11.65
N ALA A 26 26.28 2.40 11.76
CA ALA A 26 27.20 1.42 12.31
C ALA A 26 28.34 1.09 11.33
N ALA A 27 28.05 1.00 10.04
CA ALA A 27 29.04 0.73 9.00
C ALA A 27 29.96 1.94 8.72
N MET A 28 29.42 3.15 8.86
CA MET A 28 30.11 4.43 8.56
C MET A 28 30.01 5.40 9.75
N PRO A 29 30.63 5.08 10.91
CA PRO A 29 30.43 5.79 12.18
C PRO A 29 30.95 7.24 12.21
N ASN A 30 31.74 7.63 11.22
CA ASN A 30 32.33 8.96 11.09
C ASN A 30 31.69 9.80 9.97
N ASP A 31 30.79 9.22 9.17
CA ASP A 31 30.22 9.88 7.98
C ASP A 31 28.82 10.46 8.24
N TYR A 32 28.43 10.62 9.50
CA TYR A 32 27.19 11.29 9.91
C TYR A 32 27.35 12.02 11.25
N LYS A 33 26.54 13.07 11.45
CA LYS A 33 26.51 13.86 12.69
C LYS A 33 25.20 13.81 13.45
N SER A 34 24.10 13.53 12.78
CA SER A 34 22.76 13.56 13.36
C SER A 34 21.86 12.49 12.77
N MET A 35 20.89 12.05 13.56
CA MET A 35 19.91 11.06 13.19
C MET A 35 18.50 11.45 13.63
N VAL A 36 17.51 11.11 12.81
CA VAL A 36 16.10 11.05 13.20
C VAL A 36 15.60 9.61 12.98
N LEU A 37 15.06 9.02 14.05
CA LEU A 37 14.31 7.77 13.99
C LEU A 37 12.83 8.14 14.06
N GLU A 38 12.10 7.96 12.97
CA GLU A 38 10.66 8.27 12.89
C GLU A 38 9.87 6.96 12.91
N GLY A 39 8.96 6.77 13.85
CA GLY A 39 8.22 5.51 14.00
C GLY A 39 9.13 4.29 14.06
N SER A 40 10.31 4.39 14.69
CA SER A 40 11.33 3.33 14.65
C SER A 40 11.97 3.10 16.01
N SER A 41 12.97 2.22 16.07
CA SER A 41 13.69 1.89 17.29
C SER A 41 15.14 1.48 17.05
N THR A 42 15.93 1.49 18.11
CA THR A 42 17.22 0.78 18.16
C THR A 42 17.03 -0.68 18.56
N GLY A 43 18.10 -1.48 18.56
CA GLY A 43 18.12 -2.81 19.18
C GLY A 43 17.81 -3.99 18.26
N LYS A 44 18.10 -5.18 18.78
CA LYS A 44 17.97 -6.43 18.04
C LYS A 44 16.50 -6.71 17.63
N PRO A 45 16.27 -7.47 16.54
CA PRO A 45 17.27 -8.12 15.68
C PRO A 45 17.79 -7.23 14.53
N PHE A 46 17.26 -6.02 14.36
CA PHE A 46 17.47 -5.22 13.13
C PHE A 46 18.53 -4.13 13.26
N ALA A 47 18.90 -3.74 14.48
CA ALA A 47 19.96 -2.77 14.75
C ALA A 47 20.75 -3.11 16.03
N ALA A 48 21.85 -2.39 16.27
CA ALA A 48 22.52 -2.43 17.57
C ALA A 48 21.68 -1.75 18.65
N GLU A 49 21.90 -2.10 19.92
CA GLU A 49 21.22 -1.45 21.04
C GLU A 49 21.60 0.03 21.13
N GLY A 50 20.62 0.86 21.48
CA GLY A 50 20.82 2.29 21.68
C GLY A 50 21.55 2.58 22.99
N ALA A 51 22.42 3.59 22.96
CA ALA A 51 23.13 4.09 24.13
C ALA A 51 23.19 5.62 24.11
N ALA A 52 23.51 6.23 25.25
CA ALA A 52 23.74 7.69 25.33
C ALA A 52 24.83 8.18 24.36
N SER A 53 25.75 7.30 23.93
CA SER A 53 26.82 7.58 22.98
C SER A 53 26.53 7.14 21.54
N TRP A 54 25.49 6.34 21.27
CA TRP A 54 25.18 5.84 19.93
C TRP A 54 23.68 5.62 19.70
N PRO A 55 23.14 6.01 18.52
CA PRO A 55 23.80 6.74 17.42
C PRO A 55 24.12 8.21 17.77
N ARG A 56 24.89 8.92 16.94
CA ARG A 56 25.22 10.33 17.20
C ARG A 56 23.99 11.21 17.03
N ASN A 57 23.76 12.12 17.98
CA ASN A 57 22.69 13.13 18.01
C ASN A 57 21.36 12.63 17.43
N THR A 58 20.50 12.08 18.28
CA THR A 58 19.33 11.31 17.83
C THR A 58 18.03 11.90 18.34
N ALA A 59 17.16 12.31 17.43
CA ALA A 59 15.75 12.48 17.74
C ALA A 59 14.99 11.18 17.50
N LEU A 60 14.05 10.89 18.39
CA LEU A 60 13.03 9.87 18.21
C LEU A 60 11.68 10.57 18.07
N VAL A 61 11.04 10.42 16.92
CA VAL A 61 9.62 10.73 16.72
C VAL A 61 8.87 9.42 16.83
N PHE A 62 7.98 9.31 17.81
CA PHE A 62 7.25 8.07 18.08
C PHE A 62 5.79 8.37 18.43
N ALA A 63 4.89 8.07 17.49
CA ALA A 63 3.49 8.45 17.59
C ALA A 63 2.75 7.80 18.78
N GLN A 64 1.75 8.48 19.33
CA GLN A 64 0.97 7.99 20.48
C GLN A 64 0.01 6.84 20.14
N TYR A 65 -0.32 6.66 18.86
CA TYR A 65 -1.14 5.57 18.33
C TYR A 65 -0.33 4.68 17.39
N GLU A 66 0.87 4.31 17.83
CA GLU A 66 1.81 3.48 17.09
C GLU A 66 1.47 1.99 17.18
N GLU A 67 1.29 1.35 16.02
CA GLU A 67 0.95 -0.07 15.88
C GLU A 67 2.07 -1.02 16.36
N PHE A 68 3.32 -0.55 16.44
CA PHE A 68 4.51 -1.38 16.72
C PHE A 68 5.15 -1.15 18.10
N SER A 69 4.45 -0.54 19.07
CA SER A 69 5.02 -0.15 20.38
C SER A 69 5.74 -1.28 21.13
N THR A 70 5.15 -2.47 21.16
CA THR A 70 5.73 -3.64 21.82
C THR A 70 6.99 -4.13 21.10
N LEU A 71 6.96 -4.20 19.76
CA LEU A 71 8.10 -4.61 18.95
C LEU A 71 9.27 -3.62 19.08
N MET A 72 8.96 -2.32 19.03
CA MET A 72 9.97 -1.27 18.93
C MET A 72 10.57 -0.90 20.27
N TRP A 73 9.76 -0.70 21.30
CA TRP A 73 10.19 -0.17 22.60
C TRP A 73 9.78 -1.03 23.79
N GLY A 74 9.18 -2.21 23.56
CA GLY A 74 8.83 -3.13 24.65
C GLY A 74 7.75 -2.59 25.58
N VAL A 75 6.96 -1.61 25.11
CA VAL A 75 5.85 -1.03 25.87
C VAL A 75 4.52 -1.48 25.31
N ASP A 76 3.55 -1.61 26.21
CA ASP A 76 2.22 -2.12 25.88
C ASP A 76 1.39 -1.09 25.11
N LEU A 77 1.47 0.19 25.49
CA LEU A 77 0.86 1.31 24.79
C LEU A 77 1.95 2.25 24.29
N ALA A 78 1.81 2.71 23.06
CA ALA A 78 2.75 3.65 22.45
C ALA A 78 2.91 4.96 23.21
N ARG A 79 1.81 5.48 23.77
CA ARG A 79 1.81 6.68 24.63
C ARG A 79 2.71 6.57 25.87
N ASP A 80 3.06 5.35 26.27
CA ASP A 80 3.91 5.08 27.42
C ASP A 80 5.39 4.92 27.05
N VAL A 81 5.79 5.19 25.79
CA VAL A 81 7.17 5.02 25.30
C VAL A 81 8.21 5.72 26.17
N ALA A 82 7.85 6.86 26.76
CA ALA A 82 8.69 7.60 27.71
C ALA A 82 9.14 6.76 28.91
N THR A 83 8.40 5.72 29.26
CA THR A 83 8.69 4.81 30.39
C THR A 83 9.47 3.56 29.99
N SER A 84 9.81 3.40 28.71
CA SER A 84 10.56 2.25 28.23
C SER A 84 11.99 2.23 28.78
N PRO A 85 12.42 1.16 29.48
CA PRO A 85 13.83 1.01 29.89
C PRO A 85 14.80 1.03 28.71
N LYS A 86 14.36 0.55 27.54
CA LYS A 86 15.13 0.59 26.30
C LYS A 86 15.33 2.03 25.81
N LEU A 87 14.30 2.88 25.93
CA LEU A 87 14.43 4.30 25.63
C LEU A 87 15.36 5.00 26.64
N TRP A 88 15.28 4.66 27.92
CA TRP A 88 16.17 5.23 28.95
C TRP A 88 17.64 4.91 28.67
N ALA A 89 17.94 3.71 28.19
CA ALA A 89 19.30 3.35 27.75
C ALA A 89 19.80 4.23 26.59
N LEU A 90 18.94 4.50 25.59
CA LEU A 90 19.27 5.40 24.47
C LEU A 90 19.51 6.85 24.94
N PHE A 91 18.76 7.29 25.95
CA PHE A 91 18.83 8.66 26.49
C PHE A 91 19.85 8.83 27.62
N GLY A 92 20.38 7.73 28.18
CA GLY A 92 21.24 7.75 29.36
C GLY A 92 20.52 8.21 30.64
N THR A 93 19.21 7.99 30.74
CA THR A 93 18.40 8.38 31.90
C THR A 93 18.14 7.19 32.84
N GLN A 94 17.73 7.47 34.08
CA GLN A 94 17.30 6.47 35.06
C GLN A 94 15.77 6.45 35.26
N GLY A 95 15.04 7.17 34.42
CA GLY A 95 13.60 7.34 34.53
C GLY A 95 13.01 7.99 33.29
N ALA A 96 11.72 8.31 33.36
CA ALA A 96 10.93 8.73 32.22
C ALA A 96 11.57 9.89 31.42
N VAL A 97 11.56 9.74 30.10
CA VAL A 97 12.02 10.77 29.16
C VAL A 97 10.88 11.76 28.94
N GLU A 98 11.16 13.05 29.10
CA GLU A 98 10.21 14.13 28.87
C GLU A 98 10.18 14.48 27.37
N PRO A 99 9.04 14.32 26.67
CA PRO A 99 8.92 14.76 25.29
C PRO A 99 9.22 16.26 25.16
N GLY A 100 9.95 16.66 24.11
CA GLY A 100 10.32 18.05 23.88
C GLY A 100 11.57 18.51 24.64
N LYS A 101 12.14 17.71 25.54
CA LYS A 101 13.37 18.06 26.26
C LYS A 101 14.61 17.54 25.53
N VAL A 102 15.62 18.40 25.42
CA VAL A 102 16.95 18.02 24.93
C VAL A 102 17.78 17.45 26.09
N TYR A 103 18.30 16.24 25.89
CA TYR A 103 19.27 15.58 26.77
C TYR A 103 20.63 15.53 26.07
N GLY A 104 21.72 15.41 26.82
CA GLY A 104 23.08 15.34 26.26
C GLY A 104 23.56 16.66 25.64
N ASP A 105 24.61 16.59 24.82
CA ASP A 105 25.24 17.75 24.18
C ASP A 105 25.47 17.49 22.67
N PRO A 106 24.90 18.31 21.76
CA PRO A 106 25.11 18.18 20.32
C PRO A 106 26.58 18.20 19.89
N ALA A 107 27.43 18.97 20.58
CA ALA A 107 28.85 19.09 20.27
C ALA A 107 29.60 17.78 20.52
N ASN A 108 29.14 16.98 21.48
CA ASN A 108 29.72 15.68 21.81
C ASN A 108 29.08 14.51 21.05
N GLY A 109 28.07 14.78 20.21
CA GLY A 109 27.33 13.72 19.52
C GLY A 109 26.33 12.97 20.41
N THR A 110 26.06 13.45 21.62
CA THR A 110 25.24 12.74 22.62
C THR A 110 23.84 13.31 22.76
N ALA A 111 23.46 14.30 21.95
CA ALA A 111 22.15 14.94 22.07
C ALA A 111 21.01 13.95 21.81
N ARG A 112 19.92 14.04 22.57
CA ARG A 112 18.72 13.22 22.40
C ARG A 112 17.45 14.02 22.63
N MET A 113 16.40 13.70 21.89
CA MET A 113 15.08 14.32 22.07
C MET A 113 13.98 13.35 21.66
N LEU A 114 12.91 13.30 22.46
CA LEU A 114 11.72 12.50 22.18
C LEU A 114 10.59 13.44 21.71
N TYR A 115 9.88 13.04 20.66
CA TYR A 115 8.63 13.64 20.23
C TYR A 115 7.54 12.57 20.16
N THR A 116 6.34 12.91 20.64
CA THR A 116 5.21 11.97 20.73
C THR A 116 3.93 12.55 20.13
N PRO A 117 3.87 12.76 18.81
CA PRO A 117 2.68 13.33 18.19
C PRO A 117 1.45 12.39 18.27
N ALA A 118 0.26 12.97 18.33
CA ALA A 118 -1.00 12.23 18.45
C ALA A 118 -1.50 11.70 17.09
N MET A 119 -0.76 10.76 16.50
CA MET A 119 -1.07 10.15 15.20
C MET A 119 -0.72 8.65 15.16
N THR A 120 -0.92 8.01 14.01
CA THR A 120 -0.56 6.60 13.78
C THR A 120 0.79 6.46 13.08
N HIS A 121 1.35 5.24 13.05
CA HIS A 121 2.61 4.94 12.38
C HIS A 121 2.66 5.41 10.91
N PRO A 122 1.69 5.07 10.04
CA PRO A 122 1.71 5.56 8.67
C PRO A 122 1.36 7.05 8.58
N ALA A 123 0.87 7.72 9.62
CA ALA A 123 0.59 9.15 9.53
C ALA A 123 1.85 10.01 9.66
N GLU A 124 2.92 9.51 10.32
CA GLU A 124 4.17 10.25 10.53
C GLU A 124 4.77 10.74 9.21
N HIS A 125 4.93 9.86 8.21
CA HIS A 125 5.52 10.21 6.91
C HIS A 125 4.66 11.14 6.00
N ILE A 126 3.46 11.54 6.42
CA ILE A 126 2.61 12.52 5.71
C ILE A 126 2.12 13.64 6.64
N SER A 127 2.75 13.82 7.79
CA SER A 127 2.37 14.83 8.77
C SER A 127 3.32 16.03 8.76
N HIS A 128 2.76 17.23 8.67
CA HIS A 128 3.54 18.47 8.85
C HIS A 128 4.16 18.56 10.25
N GLU A 129 3.49 18.01 11.27
CA GLU A 129 4.00 18.01 12.65
C GLU A 129 5.22 17.09 12.79
N ALA A 130 5.11 15.83 12.36
CA ALA A 130 6.18 14.84 12.49
C ALA A 130 7.41 15.23 11.67
N ILE A 131 7.21 15.61 10.40
CA ILE A 131 8.27 16.14 9.53
C ILE A 131 8.86 17.44 10.11
N GLY A 132 8.03 18.27 10.75
CA GLY A 132 8.48 19.47 11.44
C GLY A 132 9.46 19.16 12.57
N TYR A 133 9.24 18.10 13.34
CA TYR A 133 10.17 17.66 14.38
C TYR A 133 11.52 17.19 13.82
N SER A 134 11.52 16.49 12.68
CA SER A 134 12.76 16.12 11.98
C SER A 134 13.53 17.35 11.51
N LEU A 135 12.84 18.32 10.91
CA LEU A 135 13.44 19.57 10.43
C LEU A 135 14.03 20.40 11.57
N ASP A 136 13.29 20.56 12.67
CA ASP A 136 13.74 21.27 13.86
C ASP A 136 14.95 20.57 14.51
N TRP A 137 14.96 19.23 14.56
CA TRP A 137 16.11 18.49 15.06
C TRP A 137 17.37 18.74 14.23
N PHE A 138 17.28 18.59 12.90
CA PHE A 138 18.42 18.83 12.03
C PHE A 138 18.89 20.29 12.06
N ALA A 139 17.99 21.26 12.23
CA ALA A 139 18.36 22.66 12.41
C ALA A 139 19.18 22.89 13.70
N LYS A 140 18.98 22.09 14.74
CA LYS A 140 19.75 22.16 16.01
C LYS A 140 21.11 21.47 15.94
N THR A 141 21.25 20.42 15.14
CA THR A 141 22.41 19.50 15.20
C THR A 141 23.33 19.58 13.98
N LEU A 142 22.86 20.13 12.86
CA LEU A 142 23.63 20.32 11.63
C LEU A 142 23.87 21.80 11.35
N ARG A 143 24.82 22.08 10.45
CA ARG A 143 25.18 23.45 10.01
C ARG A 143 25.11 23.57 8.49
N GLY A 144 25.14 24.80 7.99
CA GLY A 144 25.24 25.11 6.54
C GLY A 144 23.91 25.26 5.80
N GLY A 145 22.78 24.94 6.44
CA GLY A 145 21.44 25.19 5.89
C GLY A 145 21.01 26.65 6.03
N THR A 146 20.08 27.10 5.19
CA THR A 146 19.35 28.36 5.40
C THR A 146 18.26 28.12 6.43
N ALA A 147 18.30 28.83 7.56
CA ALA A 147 17.30 28.69 8.61
C ALA A 147 15.90 29.04 8.08
N ARG A 148 14.95 28.12 8.26
CA ARG A 148 13.54 28.31 7.94
C ARG A 148 12.70 27.76 9.11
N PRO A 149 11.52 28.33 9.36
CA PRO A 149 10.57 27.75 10.30
C PRO A 149 10.24 26.30 9.95
N ALA A 150 10.05 25.45 10.96
CA ALA A 150 9.78 24.03 10.75
C ALA A 150 8.46 23.77 10.01
N ASP A 151 7.50 24.69 10.09
CA ASP A 151 6.21 24.66 9.39
C ASP A 151 6.26 25.18 7.95
N ASP A 152 7.40 25.71 7.50
CA ASP A 152 7.60 26.22 6.14
C ASP A 152 7.87 25.08 5.12
N GLN A 153 6.89 24.19 5.01
CA GLN A 153 6.95 22.94 4.26
C GLN A 153 6.10 23.02 2.98
N ILE A 154 6.69 22.63 1.84
CA ILE A 154 6.02 22.67 0.52
C ILE A 154 5.74 21.29 -0.09
N TRP A 155 6.26 20.22 0.53
CA TRP A 155 6.23 18.87 -0.03
C TRP A 155 4.81 18.34 -0.23
N PHE A 156 3.82 18.78 0.55
CA PHE A 156 2.44 18.32 0.39
C PHE A 156 1.86 18.70 -0.98
N ARG A 157 2.34 19.79 -1.60
CA ARG A 157 1.98 20.16 -2.98
C ARG A 157 2.42 19.10 -3.98
N LYS A 158 3.59 18.48 -3.76
CA LYS A 158 4.08 17.35 -4.56
C LYS A 158 3.18 16.13 -4.37
N GLU A 159 2.79 15.80 -3.13
CA GLU A 159 1.87 14.68 -2.86
C GLU A 159 0.52 14.84 -3.57
N ILE A 160 -0.04 16.05 -3.60
CA ILE A 160 -1.25 16.33 -4.39
C ILE A 160 -0.99 16.20 -5.90
N GLY A 161 0.16 16.66 -6.38
CA GLY A 161 0.54 16.50 -7.79
C GLY A 161 0.66 15.03 -8.21
N THR A 162 1.27 14.19 -7.37
CA THR A 162 1.40 12.75 -7.65
C THR A 162 0.06 12.01 -7.50
N LEU A 163 -0.86 12.50 -6.65
CA LEU A 163 -2.23 11.99 -6.56
C LEU A 163 -3.00 12.27 -7.86
N ILE A 164 -2.91 13.50 -8.37
CA ILE A 164 -3.53 13.87 -9.65
C ILE A 164 -2.94 13.00 -10.78
N ALA A 165 -1.63 12.75 -10.77
CA ALA A 165 -1.00 11.85 -11.73
C ALA A 165 -1.50 10.40 -11.60
N LEU A 166 -1.74 9.89 -10.39
CA LEU A 166 -2.32 8.56 -10.16
C LEU A 166 -3.76 8.46 -10.70
N ILE A 167 -4.59 9.49 -10.48
CA ILE A 167 -5.94 9.57 -11.07
C ILE A 167 -5.84 9.64 -12.61
N GLY A 168 -4.92 10.46 -13.12
CA GLY A 168 -4.64 10.59 -14.55
C GLY A 168 -4.17 9.29 -15.19
N PHE A 169 -3.39 8.47 -14.48
CA PHE A 169 -2.99 7.13 -14.92
C PHE A 169 -4.21 6.22 -15.12
N VAL A 170 -5.16 6.19 -14.17
CA VAL A 170 -6.38 5.38 -14.32
C VAL A 170 -7.20 5.87 -15.52
N ALA A 171 -7.36 7.18 -15.68
CA ALA A 171 -8.05 7.78 -16.82
C ALA A 171 -7.36 7.45 -18.16
N LEU A 172 -6.02 7.47 -18.19
CA LEU A 172 -5.24 7.13 -19.37
C LEU A 172 -5.38 5.66 -19.76
N VAL A 173 -5.34 4.73 -18.79
CA VAL A 173 -5.51 3.30 -19.04
C VAL A 173 -6.89 3.01 -19.63
N ILE A 174 -7.96 3.53 -19.04
CA ILE A 174 -9.32 3.30 -19.54
C ILE A 174 -9.60 4.06 -20.84
N GLY A 175 -9.01 5.25 -21.04
CA GLY A 175 -9.10 6.02 -22.27
C GLY A 175 -8.36 5.35 -23.43
N THR A 176 -7.19 4.78 -23.16
CA THR A 176 -6.43 3.97 -24.13
C THR A 176 -7.23 2.74 -24.53
N PHE A 177 -7.82 2.04 -23.57
CA PHE A 177 -8.71 0.92 -23.85
C PHE A 177 -9.89 1.32 -24.74
N ASP A 178 -10.54 2.45 -24.44
CA ASP A 178 -11.69 2.94 -25.22
C ASP A 178 -11.30 3.30 -26.66
N GLY A 179 -10.21 4.04 -26.84
CA GLY A 179 -9.70 4.39 -28.18
C GLY A 179 -9.28 3.16 -28.99
N LEU A 180 -8.67 2.16 -28.36
CA LEU A 180 -8.30 0.91 -29.04
C LEU A 180 -9.54 0.13 -29.50
N LEU A 181 -10.66 0.17 -28.77
CA LEU A 181 -11.89 -0.54 -29.18
C LEU A 181 -12.47 -0.07 -30.52
N GLU A 182 -12.09 1.11 -31.01
CA GLU A 182 -12.50 1.61 -32.33
C GLU A 182 -11.74 0.93 -33.47
N ALA A 183 -10.56 0.37 -33.22
CA ALA A 183 -9.76 -0.25 -34.27
C ALA A 183 -10.41 -1.56 -34.77
N PRO A 184 -10.36 -1.85 -36.09
CA PRO A 184 -10.99 -3.04 -36.67
C PRO A 184 -10.57 -4.36 -36.02
N MET A 185 -9.31 -4.44 -35.56
CA MET A 185 -8.76 -5.61 -34.88
C MET A 185 -9.44 -5.94 -33.55
N PHE A 186 -10.16 -5.00 -32.92
CA PHE A 186 -10.88 -5.18 -31.65
C PHE A 186 -12.40 -5.14 -31.81
N SER A 187 -12.91 -5.11 -33.05
CA SER A 187 -14.34 -5.04 -33.36
C SER A 187 -15.19 -6.12 -32.67
N ARG A 188 -14.64 -7.33 -32.47
CA ARG A 188 -15.34 -8.41 -31.76
C ARG A 188 -15.42 -8.17 -30.25
N LEU A 189 -14.54 -7.38 -29.64
CA LEU A 189 -14.67 -7.02 -28.22
C LEU A 189 -15.81 -6.04 -27.99
N ARG A 190 -15.98 -5.08 -28.89
CA ARG A 190 -17.05 -4.08 -28.79
C ARG A 190 -18.39 -4.81 -28.63
N LEU A 191 -19.15 -4.41 -27.62
CA LEU A 191 -20.53 -4.85 -27.50
C LEU A 191 -21.25 -4.31 -28.75
N PRO A 192 -21.87 -5.17 -29.58
CA PRO A 192 -22.59 -4.67 -30.74
C PRO A 192 -23.68 -3.71 -30.26
N ALA A 193 -23.78 -2.55 -30.93
CA ALA A 193 -24.99 -1.74 -30.83
C ALA A 193 -26.12 -2.65 -31.33
N VAL A 194 -27.04 -3.04 -30.44
CA VAL A 194 -28.10 -3.93 -30.84
C VAL A 194 -29.00 -3.15 -31.80
N ALA A 195 -29.04 -3.57 -33.06
CA ALA A 195 -29.79 -2.91 -34.12
C ALA A 195 -31.32 -2.91 -33.87
N ASP A 196 -31.81 -3.82 -33.02
CA ASP A 196 -33.23 -3.95 -32.64
C ASP A 196 -33.52 -3.67 -31.15
N GLY A 197 -32.51 -3.25 -30.37
CA GLY A 197 -32.64 -2.98 -28.93
C GLY A 197 -32.75 -4.21 -28.02
N THR A 198 -32.70 -5.44 -28.54
CA THR A 198 -32.74 -6.68 -27.73
C THR A 198 -31.36 -7.11 -27.23
N MET A 199 -31.03 -6.76 -25.99
CA MET A 199 -29.87 -7.38 -25.33
C MET A 199 -30.21 -8.82 -24.92
N PRO A 200 -29.26 -9.77 -25.02
CA PRO A 200 -29.44 -11.07 -24.37
C PRO A 200 -29.79 -10.80 -22.90
N PRO A 201 -30.86 -11.41 -22.35
CA PRO A 201 -31.32 -11.09 -21.00
C PRO A 201 -30.16 -11.25 -20.01
N HIS A 202 -29.64 -10.13 -19.54
CA HIS A 202 -28.63 -10.08 -18.50
C HIS A 202 -29.38 -10.00 -17.18
N GLU A 203 -29.77 -11.15 -16.65
CA GLU A 203 -30.34 -11.21 -15.31
C GLU A 203 -29.21 -11.13 -14.28
N ALA A 204 -29.06 -9.97 -13.66
CA ALA A 204 -28.31 -9.84 -12.42
C ALA A 204 -29.09 -10.45 -11.24
N ALA A 205 -28.42 -10.64 -10.11
CA ALA A 205 -29.10 -11.05 -8.90
C ALA A 205 -30.09 -9.96 -8.47
N SER A 206 -31.21 -10.37 -7.86
CA SER A 206 -32.24 -9.44 -7.37
C SER A 206 -32.72 -9.83 -5.96
N GLY A 207 -33.36 -8.86 -5.27
CA GLY A 207 -33.90 -9.05 -3.93
C GLY A 207 -32.88 -9.65 -2.96
N ARG A 208 -33.29 -10.70 -2.21
CA ARG A 208 -32.44 -11.35 -1.21
C ARG A 208 -31.14 -11.92 -1.80
N ARG A 209 -31.16 -12.42 -3.05
CA ARG A 209 -29.96 -12.98 -3.69
C ARG A 209 -28.92 -11.90 -3.95
N TRP A 210 -29.36 -10.71 -4.36
CA TRP A 210 -28.47 -9.56 -4.56
C TRP A 210 -27.82 -9.15 -3.24
N THR A 211 -28.62 -8.99 -2.18
CA THR A 211 -28.12 -8.60 -0.86
C THR A 211 -27.11 -9.63 -0.32
N THR A 212 -27.42 -10.92 -0.42
CA THR A 212 -26.49 -11.98 -0.03
C THR A 212 -25.20 -11.93 -0.86
N ALA A 213 -25.28 -11.83 -2.18
CA ALA A 213 -24.09 -11.73 -3.03
C ALA A 213 -23.24 -10.51 -2.67
N PHE A 214 -23.88 -9.36 -2.38
CA PHE A 214 -23.19 -8.13 -2.00
C PHE A 214 -22.45 -8.29 -0.68
N ILE A 215 -23.11 -8.79 0.36
CA ILE A 215 -22.50 -9.04 1.67
C ILE A 215 -21.32 -10.02 1.54
N LEU A 216 -21.51 -11.13 0.82
CA LEU A 216 -20.43 -12.12 0.63
C LEU A 216 -19.25 -11.52 -0.15
N SER A 217 -19.51 -10.77 -1.22
CA SER A 217 -18.44 -10.13 -2.02
C SER A 217 -17.66 -9.12 -1.18
N ALA A 218 -18.36 -8.31 -0.38
CA ALA A 218 -17.76 -7.27 0.45
C ALA A 218 -16.95 -7.84 1.62
N PHE A 219 -17.50 -8.81 2.35
CA PHE A 219 -16.94 -9.22 3.64
C PHE A 219 -16.04 -10.46 3.60
N ILE A 220 -16.19 -11.38 2.65
CA ILE A 220 -15.30 -12.57 2.58
C ILE A 220 -13.82 -12.16 2.46
N PRO A 221 -13.42 -11.23 1.55
CA PRO A 221 -12.02 -10.83 1.44
C PRO A 221 -11.47 -10.23 2.72
N ALA A 222 -12.25 -9.39 3.41
CA ALA A 222 -11.85 -8.77 4.67
C ALA A 222 -11.78 -9.77 5.84
N LEU A 223 -12.74 -10.69 5.96
CA LEU A 223 -12.77 -11.70 7.02
C LEU A 223 -11.67 -12.75 6.87
N THR A 224 -11.31 -13.10 5.63
CA THR A 224 -10.23 -14.05 5.34
C THR A 224 -8.84 -13.41 5.39
N TYR A 225 -8.74 -12.09 5.49
CA TYR A 225 -7.50 -11.33 5.37
C TYR A 225 -6.43 -11.75 6.39
N TYR A 226 -6.66 -11.53 7.69
CA TYR A 226 -5.67 -11.87 8.72
C TYR A 226 -5.34 -13.36 8.77
N PRO A 227 -6.31 -14.29 8.74
CA PRO A 227 -5.98 -15.72 8.72
C PRO A 227 -5.13 -16.12 7.51
N ALA A 228 -5.44 -15.60 6.31
CA ALA A 228 -4.66 -15.91 5.11
C ALA A 228 -3.26 -15.29 5.12
N PHE A 229 -3.14 -14.07 5.63
CA PHE A 229 -1.83 -13.42 5.80
C PHE A 229 -0.96 -14.17 6.81
N ALA A 230 -1.52 -14.59 7.93
CA ALA A 230 -0.82 -15.43 8.90
C ALA A 230 -0.36 -16.75 8.26
N LEU A 231 -1.24 -17.45 7.53
CA LEU A 231 -0.89 -18.67 6.79
C LEU A 231 0.24 -18.44 5.79
N GLY A 232 0.18 -17.37 5.00
CA GLY A 232 1.23 -17.03 4.04
C GLY A 232 2.55 -16.66 4.70
N GLY A 233 2.51 -15.93 5.81
CA GLY A 233 3.70 -15.54 6.56
C GLY A 233 4.40 -16.72 7.22
N THR A 234 3.63 -17.71 7.69
CA THR A 234 4.15 -18.92 8.33
C THR A 234 4.63 -19.96 7.31
N PHE A 235 3.87 -20.23 6.25
CA PHE A 235 4.11 -21.38 5.37
C PHE A 235 4.70 -21.03 3.99
N VAL A 236 4.59 -19.78 3.54
CA VAL A 236 5.08 -19.35 2.21
C VAL A 236 6.16 -18.28 2.40
N THR A 237 7.21 -18.66 3.12
CA THR A 237 8.32 -17.78 3.45
C THR A 237 9.11 -17.37 2.20
N PRO A 238 9.81 -16.22 2.24
CA PRO A 238 10.63 -15.78 1.13
C PRO A 238 11.63 -16.84 0.65
N SER A 239 11.66 -17.08 -0.66
CA SER A 239 12.57 -18.03 -1.31
C SER A 239 13.08 -17.46 -2.64
N THR A 240 13.99 -18.15 -3.32
CA THR A 240 14.49 -17.73 -4.64
C THR A 240 13.39 -17.61 -5.69
N PHE A 241 12.33 -18.40 -5.61
CA PHE A 241 11.18 -18.33 -6.53
C PHE A 241 10.10 -17.35 -6.06
N LEU A 242 9.95 -17.15 -4.75
CA LEU A 242 8.94 -16.28 -4.16
C LEU A 242 9.62 -15.30 -3.19
N PRO A 243 10.39 -14.32 -3.69
CA PRO A 243 11.36 -13.59 -2.87
C PRO A 243 10.76 -12.44 -2.07
N GLN A 244 9.45 -12.17 -2.21
CA GLN A 244 8.75 -11.07 -1.55
C GLN A 244 7.74 -11.60 -0.52
N GLY A 245 8.05 -11.48 0.77
CA GLY A 245 7.25 -12.05 1.86
C GLY A 245 5.82 -11.51 1.94
N ILE A 246 5.62 -10.20 1.82
CA ILE A 246 4.27 -9.61 1.81
C ILE A 246 3.50 -10.01 0.55
N THR A 247 4.17 -10.06 -0.61
CA THR A 247 3.57 -10.55 -1.86
C THR A 247 3.13 -12.01 -1.72
N ASN A 248 3.87 -12.85 -1.00
CA ASN A 248 3.49 -14.25 -0.70
C ASN A 248 2.24 -14.34 0.18
N GLN A 249 2.12 -13.48 1.19
CA GLN A 249 0.93 -13.39 2.04
C GLN A 249 -0.30 -13.00 1.21
N ILE A 250 -0.16 -11.99 0.34
CA ILE A 250 -1.22 -11.58 -0.59
C ILE A 250 -1.55 -12.71 -1.57
N LEU A 251 -0.55 -13.44 -2.08
CA LEU A 251 -0.74 -14.59 -2.96
C LEU A 251 -1.62 -15.67 -2.31
N VAL A 252 -1.34 -16.05 -1.07
CA VAL A 252 -2.16 -17.02 -0.32
C VAL A 252 -3.59 -16.51 -0.14
N TRP A 253 -3.74 -15.23 0.21
CA TRP A 253 -5.04 -14.59 0.37
C TRP A 253 -5.87 -14.57 -0.92
N VAL A 254 -5.28 -14.25 -2.08
CA VAL A 254 -6.01 -14.29 -3.35
C VAL A 254 -6.34 -15.71 -3.80
N ILE A 255 -5.51 -16.71 -3.49
CA ILE A 255 -5.81 -18.12 -3.79
C ILE A 255 -7.03 -18.57 -2.98
N ILE A 256 -7.05 -18.30 -1.67
CA ILE A 256 -8.19 -18.62 -0.80
C ILE A 256 -9.46 -17.95 -1.30
N ASN A 257 -9.41 -16.64 -1.58
CA ASN A 257 -10.57 -15.90 -2.09
C ASN A 257 -11.00 -16.36 -3.49
N GLY A 258 -10.07 -16.75 -4.35
CA GLY A 258 -10.35 -17.33 -5.66
C GLY A 258 -11.11 -18.65 -5.55
N LEU A 259 -10.66 -19.56 -4.67
CA LEU A 259 -11.33 -20.84 -4.41
C LEU A 259 -12.73 -20.65 -3.82
N ILE A 260 -12.89 -19.75 -2.85
CA ILE A 260 -14.21 -19.41 -2.29
C ILE A 260 -15.12 -18.84 -3.38
N THR A 261 -14.61 -17.94 -4.22
CA THR A 261 -15.39 -17.34 -5.29
C THR A 261 -15.80 -18.37 -6.35
N LEU A 262 -14.93 -19.32 -6.70
CA LEU A 262 -15.26 -20.46 -7.56
C LEU A 262 -16.39 -21.31 -6.94
N ALA A 263 -16.32 -21.60 -5.64
CA ALA A 263 -17.37 -22.34 -4.94
C ALA A 263 -18.71 -21.58 -4.91
N LEU A 264 -18.68 -20.26 -4.80
CA LEU A 264 -19.86 -19.39 -4.83
C LEU A 264 -20.42 -19.17 -6.24
N MET A 265 -19.61 -19.36 -7.29
CA MET A 265 -19.99 -19.15 -8.69
C MET A 265 -21.22 -19.94 -9.12
N ARG A 266 -21.45 -21.13 -8.54
CA ARG A 266 -22.64 -21.96 -8.81
C ARG A 266 -23.96 -21.30 -8.40
N PHE A 267 -23.92 -20.36 -7.45
CA PHE A 267 -25.09 -19.62 -6.96
C PHE A 267 -25.29 -18.28 -7.69
N ALA A 268 -24.28 -17.80 -8.43
CA ALA A 268 -24.40 -16.58 -9.22
C ALA A 268 -25.30 -16.81 -10.46
N PRO A 269 -26.06 -15.82 -10.92
CA PRO A 269 -26.87 -15.92 -12.14
C PRO A 269 -26.04 -16.40 -13.33
N LYS A 270 -26.59 -17.26 -14.19
CA LYS A 270 -25.88 -17.71 -15.40
C LYS A 270 -25.79 -16.56 -16.40
N ARG A 271 -24.70 -16.50 -17.15
CA ARG A 271 -24.50 -15.50 -18.20
C ARG A 271 -23.94 -16.16 -19.46
N ALA A 272 -24.47 -15.77 -20.60
CA ALA A 272 -23.92 -16.18 -21.89
C ALA A 272 -22.45 -15.72 -21.99
N SER A 273 -21.55 -16.68 -22.19
CA SER A 273 -20.14 -16.38 -22.43
C SER A 273 -19.92 -16.03 -23.90
N ARG A 274 -19.13 -15.00 -24.17
CA ARG A 274 -18.71 -14.65 -25.53
C ARG A 274 -17.43 -15.41 -25.86
N ALA A 275 -17.53 -16.41 -26.73
CA ALA A 275 -16.38 -17.20 -27.18
C ALA A 275 -15.45 -16.41 -28.12
N GLY A 276 -14.18 -16.80 -28.20
CA GLY A 276 -13.22 -16.26 -29.17
C GLY A 276 -12.70 -14.85 -28.89
N LEU A 277 -12.94 -14.30 -27.69
CA LEU A 277 -12.48 -12.95 -27.31
C LEU A 277 -11.11 -12.91 -26.63
N VAL A 278 -10.53 -14.07 -26.29
CA VAL A 278 -9.33 -14.16 -25.43
C VAL A 278 -8.14 -13.41 -26.04
N GLY A 279 -7.78 -13.70 -27.29
CA GLY A 279 -6.62 -13.06 -27.93
C GLY A 279 -6.73 -11.54 -27.98
N GLN A 280 -7.88 -11.02 -28.43
CA GLN A 280 -8.12 -9.57 -28.45
C GLN A 280 -8.12 -8.96 -27.04
N SER A 281 -8.67 -9.66 -26.04
CA SER A 281 -8.71 -9.20 -24.64
C SER A 281 -7.30 -9.10 -24.04
N VAL A 282 -6.41 -10.05 -24.38
CA VAL A 282 -5.00 -10.02 -23.95
C VAL A 282 -4.28 -8.84 -24.59
N VAL A 283 -4.38 -8.70 -25.92
CA VAL A 283 -3.66 -7.63 -26.64
C VAL A 283 -4.10 -6.24 -26.17
N ILE A 284 -5.41 -6.00 -26.04
CA ILE A 284 -5.91 -4.68 -25.62
C ILE A 284 -5.51 -4.37 -24.17
N ALA A 285 -5.50 -5.36 -23.28
CA ALA A 285 -5.11 -5.20 -21.89
C ALA A 285 -3.61 -4.86 -21.77
N VAL A 286 -2.76 -5.60 -22.49
CA VAL A 286 -1.31 -5.37 -22.51
C VAL A 286 -0.99 -3.96 -23.03
N ILE A 287 -1.58 -3.54 -24.17
CA ILE A 287 -1.32 -2.19 -24.71
C ILE A 287 -1.80 -1.12 -23.73
N SER A 288 -2.99 -1.27 -23.14
CA SER A 288 -3.54 -0.29 -22.19
C SER A 288 -2.64 -0.10 -20.97
N VAL A 289 -2.14 -1.19 -20.39
CA VAL A 289 -1.21 -1.11 -19.25
C VAL A 289 0.18 -0.64 -19.68
N ALA A 290 0.67 -1.03 -20.85
CA ALA A 290 1.95 -0.58 -21.38
C ALA A 290 1.99 0.94 -21.61
N VAL A 291 0.89 1.54 -22.09
CA VAL A 291 0.77 3.01 -22.20
C VAL A 291 0.82 3.66 -20.82
N GLY A 292 0.14 3.09 -19.82
CA GLY A 292 0.24 3.57 -18.43
C GLY A 292 1.65 3.45 -17.85
N TYR A 293 2.35 2.35 -18.13
CA TYR A 293 3.75 2.16 -17.74
C TYR A 293 4.67 3.19 -18.41
N ALA A 294 4.48 3.44 -19.71
CA ALA A 294 5.23 4.45 -20.46
C ALA A 294 5.00 5.85 -19.88
N ALA A 295 3.77 6.19 -19.48
CA ALA A 295 3.48 7.46 -18.83
C ALA A 295 4.21 7.60 -17.48
N LEU A 296 4.25 6.55 -16.66
CA LEU A 296 5.03 6.55 -15.42
C LEU A 296 6.53 6.69 -15.71
N TRP A 297 7.04 5.99 -16.72
CA TRP A 297 8.44 6.07 -17.12
C TRP A 297 8.82 7.49 -17.59
N LEU A 298 7.96 8.14 -18.37
CA LEU A 298 8.16 9.53 -18.78
C LEU A 298 8.14 10.49 -17.59
N ALA A 299 7.24 10.26 -16.62
CA ALA A 299 7.18 11.07 -15.41
C ALA A 299 8.44 10.93 -14.52
N ASP A 300 8.96 9.71 -14.36
CA ASP A 300 10.25 9.48 -13.67
C ASP A 300 11.42 10.12 -14.43
N LEU A 301 11.44 10.00 -15.76
CA LEU A 301 12.49 10.56 -16.59
C LEU A 301 12.53 12.09 -16.48
N ALA A 302 11.36 12.74 -16.60
CA ALA A 302 11.25 14.19 -16.64
C ALA A 302 11.30 14.86 -15.26
N PHE A 303 10.72 14.23 -14.23
CA PHE A 303 10.49 14.85 -12.93
C PHE A 303 11.02 14.07 -11.73
N LYS A 304 11.54 12.84 -11.92
CA LYS A 304 11.98 11.94 -10.83
C LYS A 304 10.89 11.69 -9.79
N ILE A 305 9.67 11.49 -10.28
CA ILE A 305 8.51 11.16 -9.47
C ILE A 305 7.92 9.82 -9.89
N ASP A 306 7.09 9.27 -9.03
CA ASP A 306 6.16 8.22 -9.37
C ASP A 306 4.71 8.65 -9.06
N PHE A 307 3.74 7.79 -9.35
CA PHE A 307 2.32 8.09 -9.16
C PHE A 307 1.88 7.59 -7.78
N ARG A 308 1.59 8.51 -6.87
CA ARG A 308 1.31 8.15 -5.48
C ARG A 308 0.46 9.17 -4.75
N PHE A 309 -0.10 8.70 -3.64
CA PHE A 309 -0.54 9.54 -2.53
C PHE A 309 -0.35 8.73 -1.26
N TRP A 310 0.39 9.27 -0.29
CA TRP A 310 0.62 8.58 0.97
C TRP A 310 1.29 7.20 0.73
N ILE A 311 0.83 6.15 1.42
CA ILE A 311 1.32 4.77 1.25
C ILE A 311 0.85 4.09 -0.05
N VAL A 312 0.00 4.74 -0.85
CA VAL A 312 -0.46 4.19 -2.14
C VAL A 312 0.47 4.70 -3.23
N ALA A 313 1.34 3.84 -3.76
CA ALA A 313 2.37 4.24 -4.73
C ALA A 313 2.57 3.22 -5.85
N LEU A 314 2.36 3.65 -7.09
CA LEU A 314 2.66 2.89 -8.29
C LEU A 314 4.06 3.26 -8.79
N LYS A 315 5.00 2.32 -8.69
CA LYS A 315 6.42 2.53 -9.01
C LYS A 315 6.86 1.78 -10.27
N LEU A 316 7.93 2.25 -10.90
CA LEU A 316 8.59 1.48 -11.96
C LEU A 316 9.23 0.21 -11.40
N MET A 317 9.27 -0.85 -12.21
CA MET A 317 9.96 -2.08 -11.86
C MET A 317 11.42 -2.00 -12.29
N SER A 318 12.33 -2.40 -11.41
CA SER A 318 13.67 -2.82 -11.82
C SER A 318 13.60 -4.07 -12.70
N ALA A 319 14.68 -4.39 -13.42
CA ALA A 319 14.74 -5.60 -14.25
C ALA A 319 14.49 -6.88 -13.43
N LYS A 320 14.99 -6.93 -12.19
CA LYS A 320 14.72 -8.05 -11.27
C LYS A 320 13.26 -8.11 -10.87
N GLN A 321 12.65 -6.97 -10.52
CA GLN A 321 11.22 -6.92 -10.20
C GLN A 321 10.35 -7.32 -11.39
N PHE A 322 10.75 -7.05 -12.63
CA PHE A 322 10.03 -7.53 -13.80
C PHE A 322 10.03 -9.07 -13.90
N LEU A 323 11.16 -9.73 -13.61
CA LEU A 323 11.22 -11.20 -13.56
C LEU A 323 10.34 -11.76 -12.44
N ILE A 324 10.36 -11.12 -11.26
CA ILE A 324 9.49 -11.46 -10.13
C ILE A 324 8.01 -11.28 -10.51
N PHE A 325 7.68 -10.20 -11.22
CA PHE A 325 6.32 -9.93 -11.72
C PHE A 325 5.78 -11.09 -12.56
N LEU A 326 6.60 -11.69 -13.44
CA LEU A 326 6.19 -12.82 -14.27
C LEU A 326 5.79 -14.05 -13.42
N ILE A 327 6.40 -14.23 -12.25
CA ILE A 327 6.08 -15.34 -11.33
C ILE A 327 4.68 -15.16 -10.74
N TYR A 328 4.37 -13.94 -10.29
CA TYR A 328 3.09 -13.64 -9.62
C TYR A 328 1.95 -13.30 -10.58
N LEU A 329 2.23 -13.01 -11.86
CA LEU A 329 1.24 -12.55 -12.82
C LEU A 329 0.09 -13.55 -13.02
N ILE A 330 0.41 -14.83 -13.20
CA ILE A 330 -0.58 -15.86 -13.48
C ILE A 330 -1.59 -16.04 -12.32
N PRO A 331 -1.17 -16.27 -11.07
CA PRO A 331 -2.12 -16.47 -9.98
C PRO A 331 -2.98 -15.23 -9.71
N PHE A 332 -2.40 -14.02 -9.72
CA PHE A 332 -3.18 -12.80 -9.53
C PHE A 332 -4.18 -12.56 -10.66
N THR A 333 -3.76 -12.75 -11.92
CA THR A 333 -4.67 -12.61 -13.07
C THR A 333 -5.79 -13.63 -13.01
N THR A 334 -5.48 -14.89 -12.65
CA THR A 334 -6.49 -15.95 -12.50
C THR A 334 -7.53 -15.59 -11.45
N PHE A 335 -7.09 -15.04 -10.31
CA PHE A 335 -8.01 -14.53 -9.29
C PHE A 335 -8.95 -13.46 -9.86
N PHE A 336 -8.43 -12.43 -10.54
CA PHE A 336 -9.28 -11.37 -11.10
C PHE A 336 -10.23 -11.88 -12.20
N VAL A 337 -9.80 -12.84 -13.02
CA VAL A 337 -10.67 -13.47 -14.03
C VAL A 337 -11.88 -14.12 -13.37
N VAL A 338 -11.68 -14.85 -12.28
CA VAL A 338 -12.76 -15.48 -11.52
C VAL A 338 -13.59 -14.43 -10.77
N ALA A 339 -12.95 -13.56 -10.00
CA ALA A 339 -13.60 -12.61 -9.11
C ALA A 339 -14.48 -11.63 -9.87
N LEU A 340 -13.95 -11.00 -10.92
CA LEU A 340 -14.68 -10.00 -11.69
C LEU A 340 -15.76 -10.65 -12.57
N HIS A 341 -15.57 -11.91 -12.98
CA HIS A 341 -16.63 -12.66 -13.66
C HIS A 341 -17.83 -12.89 -12.75
N VAL A 342 -17.61 -13.30 -11.49
CA VAL A 342 -18.69 -13.48 -10.50
C VAL A 342 -19.31 -12.15 -10.08
N LEU A 343 -18.50 -11.10 -9.91
CA LEU A 343 -18.96 -9.75 -9.62
C LEU A 343 -19.98 -9.28 -10.69
N HIS A 344 -19.59 -9.32 -11.96
CA HIS A 344 -20.45 -8.86 -13.05
C HIS A 344 -21.67 -9.76 -13.30
N ARG A 345 -21.62 -11.06 -12.95
CA ARG A 345 -22.79 -11.93 -12.96
C ARG A 345 -23.83 -11.55 -11.91
N ASN A 346 -23.39 -11.09 -10.74
CA ASN A 346 -24.30 -10.74 -9.66
C ASN A 346 -24.87 -9.33 -9.79
N PHE A 347 -24.09 -8.36 -10.27
CA PHE A 347 -24.43 -6.94 -10.09
C PHE A 347 -24.59 -6.14 -11.38
N SER A 348 -24.20 -6.65 -12.55
CA SER A 348 -24.07 -5.82 -13.75
C SER A 348 -25.08 -6.15 -14.84
N THR A 349 -25.95 -5.18 -15.12
CA THR A 349 -26.86 -5.13 -16.27
C THR A 349 -26.64 -3.85 -17.07
N MET A 350 -26.99 -3.82 -18.36
CA MET A 350 -26.85 -2.61 -19.17
C MET A 350 -27.91 -1.54 -18.84
N ASP A 351 -29.04 -1.97 -18.25
CA ASP A 351 -30.13 -1.09 -17.83
C ASP A 351 -29.84 -0.39 -16.50
N ALA A 352 -28.84 -0.87 -15.73
CA ALA A 352 -28.45 -0.25 -14.47
C ALA A 352 -27.93 1.19 -14.70
N PRO A 353 -28.38 2.17 -13.90
CA PRO A 353 -27.83 3.53 -13.94
C PRO A 353 -26.31 3.50 -13.76
N ARG A 354 -25.58 4.24 -14.61
CA ARG A 354 -24.11 4.19 -14.67
C ARG A 354 -23.48 4.39 -13.29
N GLY A 355 -23.84 5.48 -12.60
CA GLY A 355 -23.29 5.80 -11.28
C GLY A 355 -23.60 4.72 -10.23
N ALA A 356 -24.81 4.17 -10.23
CA ALA A 356 -25.19 3.10 -9.31
C ALA A 356 -24.35 1.83 -9.56
N LEU A 357 -24.14 1.46 -10.82
CA LEU A 357 -23.34 0.28 -11.15
C LEU A 357 -21.88 0.41 -10.70
N TYR A 358 -21.24 1.57 -10.94
CA TYR A 358 -19.90 1.82 -10.44
C TYR A 358 -19.85 1.78 -8.92
N LEU A 359 -20.79 2.44 -8.23
CA LEU A 359 -20.85 2.48 -6.78
C LEU A 359 -21.04 1.07 -6.18
N THR A 360 -21.96 0.27 -6.73
CA THR A 360 -22.18 -1.11 -6.30
C THR A 360 -20.91 -1.95 -6.44
N ASN A 361 -20.23 -1.89 -7.58
CA ASN A 361 -19.03 -2.70 -7.80
C ASN A 361 -17.85 -2.21 -6.95
N ILE A 362 -17.71 -0.90 -6.72
CA ILE A 362 -16.71 -0.34 -5.80
C ILE A 362 -16.98 -0.89 -4.40
N LEU A 363 -18.18 -0.70 -3.86
CA LEU A 363 -18.52 -1.13 -2.50
C LEU A 363 -18.48 -2.65 -2.34
N ALA A 364 -18.88 -3.41 -3.36
CA ALA A 364 -18.79 -4.87 -3.33
C ALA A 364 -17.35 -5.38 -3.22
N LEU A 365 -16.34 -4.60 -3.66
CA LEU A 365 -14.93 -4.96 -3.49
C LEU A 365 -14.27 -4.29 -2.28
N THR A 366 -14.72 -3.11 -1.84
CA THR A 366 -14.02 -2.32 -0.81
C THR A 366 -14.69 -2.30 0.56
N PHE A 367 -16.01 -2.52 0.65
CA PHE A 367 -16.76 -2.20 1.86
C PHE A 367 -16.31 -3.00 3.09
N GLY A 368 -15.97 -4.29 2.93
CA GLY A 368 -15.43 -5.07 4.05
C GLY A 368 -14.09 -4.54 4.57
N PHE A 369 -13.21 -4.06 3.69
CA PHE A 369 -11.95 -3.43 4.10
C PHE A 369 -12.17 -2.07 4.78
N ILE A 370 -13.13 -1.28 4.30
CA ILE A 370 -13.52 -0.03 4.97
C ILE A 370 -13.96 -0.32 6.40
N VAL A 371 -14.86 -1.29 6.59
CA VAL A 371 -15.32 -1.69 7.93
C VAL A 371 -14.17 -2.22 8.78
N LEU A 372 -13.32 -3.08 8.22
CA LEU A 372 -12.15 -3.63 8.91
C LEU A 372 -11.21 -2.52 9.43
N LEU A 373 -10.90 -1.54 8.60
CA LEU A 373 -10.01 -0.43 8.95
C LEU A 373 -10.65 0.50 9.98
N VAL A 374 -11.95 0.81 9.85
CA VAL A 374 -12.69 1.59 10.85
C VAL A 374 -12.65 0.90 12.21
N LEU A 375 -12.84 -0.42 12.26
CA LEU A 375 -12.77 -1.18 13.51
C LEU A 375 -11.35 -1.21 14.10
N GLN A 376 -10.33 -1.43 13.27
CA GLN A 376 -8.94 -1.50 13.72
C GLN A 376 -8.46 -0.16 14.27
N TYR A 377 -8.54 0.90 13.46
CA TYR A 377 -8.09 2.23 13.84
C TYR A 377 -9.01 2.86 14.89
N GLY A 378 -10.31 2.57 14.87
CA GLY A 378 -11.24 2.95 15.94
C GLY A 378 -10.83 2.36 17.29
N THR A 379 -10.48 1.07 17.31
CA THR A 379 -10.00 0.41 18.54
C THR A 379 -8.64 0.98 18.98
N LEU A 380 -7.73 1.26 18.03
CA LEU A 380 -6.44 1.88 18.30
C LEU A 380 -6.60 3.26 18.96
N TRP A 381 -7.49 4.11 18.42
CA TRP A 381 -7.74 5.44 19.01
C TRP A 381 -8.41 5.37 20.39
N LEU A 382 -9.33 4.43 20.60
CA LEU A 382 -10.07 4.28 21.87
C LEU A 382 -9.22 3.62 22.97
N THR A 383 -8.43 2.62 22.63
CA THR A 383 -7.75 1.74 23.60
C THR A 383 -6.23 1.87 23.60
N GLY A 384 -5.66 2.51 22.57
CA GLY A 384 -4.22 2.54 22.33
C GLY A 384 -3.67 1.28 21.65
N LYS A 385 -4.52 0.32 21.22
CA LYS A 385 -4.10 -0.90 20.53
C LYS A 385 -5.02 -1.32 19.39
N LEU A 386 -4.46 -1.97 18.39
CA LEU A 386 -5.23 -2.74 17.42
C LEU A 386 -5.90 -3.94 18.10
N PHE A 387 -7.08 -4.34 17.64
CA PHE A 387 -7.66 -5.60 18.09
C PHE A 387 -6.96 -6.76 17.36
N ASN A 388 -6.77 -7.87 18.07
CA ASN A 388 -6.14 -9.05 17.51
C ASN A 388 -7.18 -10.11 17.09
N PRO A 389 -7.40 -10.34 15.79
CA PRO A 389 -8.34 -11.35 15.30
C PRO A 389 -7.76 -12.78 15.21
N ILE A 390 -6.47 -12.98 15.54
CA ILE A 390 -5.75 -14.26 15.33
C ILE A 390 -4.89 -14.63 16.55
N PRO A 391 -4.42 -15.89 16.69
CA PRO A 391 -3.63 -16.30 17.86
C PRO A 391 -2.27 -15.58 17.99
N ASP A 392 -1.60 -15.27 16.87
CA ASP A 392 -0.31 -14.56 16.87
C ASP A 392 -0.52 -13.06 16.55
N PRO A 393 -0.40 -12.16 17.55
CA PRO A 393 -0.64 -10.73 17.35
C PRO A 393 0.43 -10.04 16.50
N SER A 394 1.62 -10.63 16.31
CA SER A 394 2.75 -9.97 15.67
C SER A 394 2.51 -9.62 14.19
N PHE A 395 1.60 -10.36 13.53
CA PHE A 395 1.22 -10.12 12.14
C PHE A 395 0.26 -8.93 11.95
N VAL A 396 -0.49 -8.57 12.99
CA VAL A 396 -1.63 -7.65 12.89
C VAL A 396 -1.19 -6.23 12.53
N PRO A 397 -0.17 -5.61 13.17
CA PRO A 397 0.27 -4.24 12.87
C PRO A 397 0.55 -4.00 11.38
N LEU A 398 1.53 -4.73 10.83
CA LEU A 398 1.93 -4.54 9.43
C LEU A 398 0.80 -4.91 8.46
N SER A 399 0.08 -5.99 8.74
CA SER A 399 -1.06 -6.39 7.89
C SER A 399 -2.16 -5.34 7.90
N THR A 400 -2.40 -4.64 9.01
CA THR A 400 -3.39 -3.55 9.09
C THR A 400 -2.98 -2.37 8.21
N ILE A 401 -1.71 -2.00 8.22
CA ILE A 401 -1.19 -0.91 7.37
C ILE A 401 -1.29 -1.30 5.88
N VAL A 402 -0.93 -2.55 5.54
CA VAL A 402 -1.12 -3.08 4.17
C VAL A 402 -2.60 -3.05 3.78
N ALA A 403 -3.52 -3.30 4.72
CA ALA A 403 -4.95 -3.34 4.47
C ALA A 403 -5.52 -2.02 3.93
N ILE A 404 -4.91 -0.89 4.32
CA ILE A 404 -5.32 0.45 3.88
C ILE A 404 -5.31 0.57 2.35
N GLN A 405 -4.28 0.03 1.70
CA GLN A 405 -4.09 0.18 0.26
C GLN A 405 -5.15 -0.58 -0.55
N PHE A 406 -5.74 -1.64 0.00
CA PHE A 406 -6.79 -2.39 -0.73
C PHE A 406 -8.05 -1.56 -0.97
N VAL A 407 -8.37 -0.57 -0.14
CA VAL A 407 -9.54 0.29 -0.38
C VAL A 407 -9.42 1.07 -1.71
N PRO A 408 -8.40 1.92 -1.91
CA PRO A 408 -8.24 2.63 -3.18
C PRO A 408 -7.89 1.69 -4.34
N LEU A 409 -7.08 0.66 -4.14
CA LEU A 409 -6.70 -0.26 -5.23
C LEU A 409 -7.89 -1.06 -5.75
N LEU A 410 -8.72 -1.63 -4.87
CA LEU A 410 -9.90 -2.38 -5.30
C LEU A 410 -10.98 -1.45 -5.87
N ALA A 411 -11.05 -0.19 -5.44
CA ALA A 411 -11.88 0.82 -6.10
C ALA A 411 -11.41 1.08 -7.54
N ILE A 412 -10.10 1.23 -7.78
CA ILE A 412 -9.53 1.36 -9.14
C ILE A 412 -9.85 0.12 -9.98
N VAL A 413 -9.68 -1.08 -9.42
CA VAL A 413 -10.06 -2.34 -10.09
C VAL A 413 -11.54 -2.34 -10.45
N ALA A 414 -12.44 -1.96 -9.53
CA ALA A 414 -13.87 -1.89 -9.79
C ALA A 414 -14.21 -0.91 -10.92
N VAL A 415 -13.53 0.25 -10.97
CA VAL A 415 -13.70 1.25 -12.03
C VAL A 415 -13.27 0.69 -13.38
N ILE A 416 -12.07 0.13 -13.48
CA ILE A 416 -11.55 -0.48 -14.72
C ILE A 416 -12.46 -1.63 -15.18
N ALA A 417 -12.83 -2.53 -14.27
CA ALA A 417 -13.70 -3.67 -14.55
C ALA A 417 -15.06 -3.21 -15.08
N THR A 418 -15.71 -2.28 -14.39
CA THR A 418 -17.02 -1.75 -14.79
C THR A 418 -16.95 -1.00 -16.11
N PHE A 419 -15.92 -0.17 -16.32
CA PHE A 419 -15.75 0.60 -17.54
C PHE A 419 -15.60 -0.29 -18.77
N THR A 420 -14.71 -1.28 -18.69
CA THR A 420 -14.45 -2.24 -19.78
C THR A 420 -15.62 -3.18 -20.00
N TRP A 421 -16.28 -3.63 -18.93
CA TRP A 421 -17.46 -4.48 -19.00
C TRP A 421 -18.62 -3.79 -19.72
N ARG A 422 -18.90 -2.51 -19.41
CA ARG A 422 -19.99 -1.77 -20.07
C ARG A 422 -19.78 -1.61 -21.59
N ARG A 423 -18.53 -1.68 -22.05
CA ARG A 423 -18.17 -1.54 -23.48
C ARG A 423 -18.08 -2.85 -24.23
N THR A 424 -17.88 -3.96 -23.52
CA THR A 424 -17.61 -5.26 -24.13
C THR A 424 -18.61 -6.35 -23.75
N GLY A 425 -19.41 -6.14 -22.71
CA GLY A 425 -20.26 -7.15 -22.10
C GLY A 425 -19.50 -8.35 -21.52
N SER A 426 -18.17 -8.26 -21.41
CA SER A 426 -17.28 -9.30 -20.91
C SER A 426 -16.48 -8.77 -19.73
N SER A 427 -16.29 -9.60 -18.69
CA SER A 427 -15.41 -9.29 -17.57
C SER A 427 -13.92 -9.47 -17.90
N LEU A 428 -13.61 -10.17 -19.01
CA LEU A 428 -12.25 -10.62 -19.30
C LEU A 428 -11.25 -9.46 -19.54
N PRO A 429 -11.54 -8.44 -20.38
CA PRO A 429 -10.57 -7.37 -20.62
C PRO A 429 -10.23 -6.60 -19.34
N GLY A 430 -11.24 -6.27 -18.52
CA GLY A 430 -11.04 -5.63 -17.22
C GLY A 430 -10.25 -6.48 -16.24
N ALA A 431 -10.49 -7.79 -16.21
CA ALA A 431 -9.75 -8.72 -15.37
C ALA A 431 -8.27 -8.85 -15.77
N LEU A 432 -7.96 -8.83 -17.07
CA LEU A 432 -6.58 -8.88 -17.55
C LEU A 432 -5.84 -7.57 -17.25
N ILE A 433 -6.49 -6.41 -17.41
CA ILE A 433 -5.91 -5.11 -17.01
C ILE A 433 -5.68 -5.09 -15.49
N ALA A 434 -6.66 -5.54 -14.69
CA ALA A 434 -6.52 -5.61 -13.23
C ALA A 434 -5.39 -6.55 -12.80
N GLY A 435 -5.26 -7.73 -13.42
CA GLY A 435 -4.16 -8.66 -13.16
C GLY A 435 -2.79 -8.04 -13.42
N LEU A 436 -2.58 -7.46 -14.60
CA LEU A 436 -1.34 -6.76 -14.95
C LEU A 436 -1.05 -5.60 -14.00
N PHE A 437 -2.04 -4.72 -13.77
CA PHE A 437 -1.89 -3.54 -12.92
C PHE A 437 -1.57 -3.90 -11.46
N VAL A 438 -2.34 -4.81 -10.86
CA VAL A 438 -2.18 -5.15 -9.43
C VAL A 438 -0.91 -5.96 -9.19
N THR A 439 -0.54 -6.90 -10.08
CA THR A 439 0.75 -7.59 -9.95
C THR A 439 1.91 -6.61 -10.06
N TRP A 440 1.86 -5.68 -11.03
CA TRP A 440 2.87 -4.63 -11.16
C TRP A 440 2.95 -3.78 -9.90
N TYR A 441 1.81 -3.27 -9.41
CA TYR A 441 1.74 -2.46 -8.20
C TYR A 441 2.40 -3.15 -7.00
N ILE A 442 2.00 -4.39 -6.72
CA ILE A 442 2.48 -5.13 -5.54
C ILE A 442 3.99 -5.40 -5.66
N VAL A 443 4.45 -5.90 -6.82
CA VAL A 443 5.85 -6.32 -6.99
C VAL A 443 6.80 -5.12 -6.99
N ALA A 444 6.40 -4.00 -7.59
CA ALA A 444 7.20 -2.77 -7.59
C ALA A 444 7.22 -2.08 -6.21
N GLY A 445 6.12 -2.19 -5.45
CA GLY A 445 5.95 -1.53 -4.15
C GLY A 445 6.49 -2.29 -2.94
N THR A 446 6.86 -3.57 -3.09
CA THR A 446 7.20 -4.46 -1.97
C THR A 446 8.71 -4.74 -1.89
N ALA A 447 9.23 -4.82 -0.67
CA ALA A 447 10.62 -5.20 -0.41
C ALA A 447 10.89 -6.66 -0.82
N THR A 448 12.07 -6.89 -1.41
CA THR A 448 12.56 -8.22 -1.79
C THR A 448 13.54 -8.71 -0.73
N GLN A 449 13.17 -9.78 0.00
CA GLN A 449 13.95 -10.27 1.16
C GLN A 449 15.01 -11.30 0.78
N VAL A 450 14.86 -11.97 -0.36
CA VAL A 450 15.84 -12.97 -0.85
C VAL A 450 16.45 -12.47 -2.16
N PRO A 451 17.78 -12.54 -2.31
CA PRO A 451 18.42 -12.20 -3.59
C PRO A 451 17.83 -13.01 -4.73
N PHE A 452 17.36 -12.30 -5.75
CA PHE A 452 16.91 -12.84 -7.04
C PHE A 452 17.94 -12.57 -8.12
#